data_AF-A0A3D3ITX4-F1
#
_entry.id   AF-A0A3D3ITX4-F1
#
_cell.length_a   1.000
_cell.length_b   1.000
_cell.length_c   1.000
_cell.angle_alpha   90.00
_cell.angle_beta   90.00
_cell.angle_gamma   90.00
#
_symmetry.space_group_name_H-M   'P 1'
#
loop_
_entity.id
_entity.type
_entity.pdbx_description
1 polymer ?
#
loop_
_entity_poly.entity_id
_entity_poly.type
_entity_poly.pdbx_seq_one_letter_code
_entity_poly.pdbx_strand_id
1 'polypeptide(L)'
;MDHCDTVLNYVWINREAFSSPGAEGDNPVQKRYTDNVLKVADNSPQLTVKLWIDFALLDGAAQEFLTELGTSASNGNLEIHDLREVVAYQQHPVFREAEKPEDEHPVIWKKVDLARLLVLKHVFETTDAENIFYSDFDIVSPPIGACYTKKALDEFGMVFGKIQKPTHGWCLENSFMGFHRGHETFLFEQLIPDSVAAIANDQKNCFWAFRRAVKEKFSEGEQKYLIVPVAQMAGPNSVGICDKVPLPKPDMGVPDDRKASQQPPWFKNSFWGAFFSGG
;
A
#
# COMPACT_ATOMS: atom_id res chain seq x y z
N MET A 1 -14.12 -12.88 -24.29
CA MET A 1 -13.78 -12.65 -22.89
C MET A 1 -13.98 -11.17 -22.69
N ASP A 2 -15.00 -10.78 -21.93
CA ASP A 2 -15.18 -9.38 -21.57
C ASP A 2 -13.94 -8.96 -20.77
N HIS A 3 -13.26 -7.91 -21.23
CA HIS A 3 -12.08 -7.40 -20.52
C HIS A 3 -12.51 -6.99 -19.12
N CYS A 4 -11.74 -7.39 -18.10
CA CYS A 4 -11.99 -6.93 -16.74
C CYS A 4 -11.69 -5.42 -16.70
N ASP A 5 -12.72 -4.61 -16.51
CA ASP A 5 -12.62 -3.15 -16.44
C ASP A 5 -11.89 -2.65 -15.17
N THR A 6 -11.46 -3.57 -14.30
CA THR A 6 -10.82 -3.24 -13.02
C THR A 6 -9.55 -4.03 -12.80
N VAL A 7 -8.47 -3.31 -12.48
CA VAL A 7 -7.16 -3.87 -12.15
C VAL A 7 -6.79 -3.56 -10.69
N LEU A 8 -6.36 -4.58 -9.95
CA LEU A 8 -5.82 -4.45 -8.60
C LEU A 8 -4.32 -4.71 -8.59
N ASN A 9 -3.54 -3.79 -8.03
CA ASN A 9 -2.08 -3.86 -8.00
C ASN A 9 -1.55 -4.03 -6.58
N TYR A 10 -0.55 -4.90 -6.44
CA TYR A 10 0.30 -5.06 -5.26
C TYR A 10 1.75 -4.75 -5.63
N VAL A 11 2.52 -4.16 -4.72
CA VAL A 11 3.93 -3.76 -4.98
C VAL A 11 4.85 -4.28 -3.90
N TRP A 12 5.85 -5.08 -4.28
CA TRP A 12 6.89 -5.58 -3.39
C TRP A 12 8.28 -5.13 -3.83
N ILE A 13 9.05 -4.59 -2.89
CA ILE A 13 10.46 -4.24 -3.10
C ILE A 13 11.25 -4.92 -1.99
N ASN A 14 12.21 -5.76 -2.35
CA ASN A 14 13.10 -6.37 -1.38
C ASN A 14 14.08 -5.33 -0.84
N ARG A 15 14.27 -5.34 0.47
CA ARG A 15 15.27 -4.46 1.12
C ARG A 15 16.69 -4.94 0.86
N GLU A 16 16.86 -6.26 0.81
CA GLU A 16 18.13 -6.97 0.73
C GLU A 16 18.01 -8.08 -0.32
N ALA A 17 19.14 -8.60 -0.80
CA ALA A 17 19.16 -9.74 -1.70
C ALA A 17 18.41 -10.92 -1.04
N PHE A 18 17.45 -11.49 -1.76
CA PHE A 18 16.78 -12.69 -1.32
C PHE A 18 17.79 -13.83 -1.28
N SER A 19 18.03 -14.35 -0.08
CA SER A 19 18.75 -15.60 0.12
C SER A 19 17.76 -16.59 0.73
N SER A 20 17.38 -17.63 -0.01
CA SER A 20 16.55 -18.70 0.55
C SER A 20 17.32 -19.38 1.69
N PRO A 21 16.93 -19.24 2.96
CA PRO A 21 17.64 -19.85 4.08
C PRO A 21 17.32 -21.35 4.21
N GLY A 22 17.20 -22.10 3.11
CA GLY A 22 16.96 -23.56 3.13
C GLY A 22 15.72 -24.04 3.91
N ALA A 23 14.87 -23.14 4.40
CA ALA A 23 13.67 -23.46 5.16
C ALA A 23 12.47 -23.52 4.22
N GLU A 24 11.72 -24.61 4.27
CA GLU A 24 10.42 -24.72 3.62
C GLU A 24 9.52 -23.57 4.09
N GLY A 25 9.16 -22.66 3.19
CA GLY A 25 8.25 -21.54 3.47
C GLY A 25 8.85 -20.14 3.32
N ASP A 26 10.17 -20.00 3.13
CA ASP A 26 10.76 -18.72 2.76
C ASP A 26 10.60 -18.50 1.25
N ASN A 27 9.81 -17.49 0.90
CA ASN A 27 9.56 -17.07 -0.48
C ASN A 27 9.84 -15.56 -0.63
N PRO A 28 10.06 -15.05 -1.86
CA PRO A 28 10.58 -13.71 -2.09
C PRO A 28 9.64 -12.57 -1.66
N VAL A 29 8.39 -12.87 -1.30
CA VAL A 29 7.35 -11.90 -0.91
C VAL A 29 6.79 -12.21 0.49
N GLN A 30 7.37 -13.14 1.24
CA GLN A 30 6.79 -13.81 2.43
C GLN A 30 5.50 -14.61 2.16
N LYS A 31 5.47 -15.86 2.61
CA LYS A 31 4.34 -16.79 2.37
C LYS A 31 2.97 -16.21 2.72
N ARG A 32 2.86 -15.55 3.88
CA ARG A 32 1.60 -14.95 4.33
C ARG A 32 1.01 -13.94 3.32
N TYR A 33 1.87 -13.21 2.62
CA TYR A 33 1.45 -12.17 1.68
C TYR A 33 1.10 -12.75 0.32
N THR A 34 1.85 -13.75 -0.14
CA THR A 34 1.49 -14.50 -1.35
C THR A 34 0.17 -15.25 -1.16
N ASP A 35 -0.06 -15.86 0.01
CA ASP A 35 -1.33 -16.52 0.35
C ASP A 35 -2.51 -15.52 0.30
N ASN A 36 -2.30 -14.29 0.78
CA ASN A 36 -3.33 -13.25 0.73
C ASN A 36 -3.64 -12.79 -0.70
N VAL A 37 -2.63 -12.61 -1.54
CA VAL A 37 -2.83 -12.23 -2.95
C VAL A 37 -3.60 -13.31 -3.70
N LEU A 38 -3.23 -14.59 -3.53
CA LEU A 38 -3.96 -15.72 -4.10
C LEU A 38 -5.41 -15.73 -3.63
N LYS A 39 -5.64 -15.57 -2.32
CA LYS A 39 -7.00 -15.50 -1.76
C LYS A 39 -7.81 -14.36 -2.37
N VAL A 40 -7.22 -13.18 -2.60
CA VAL A 40 -7.93 -12.06 -3.23
C VAL A 40 -8.24 -12.35 -4.69
N ALA A 41 -7.29 -12.92 -5.44
CA ALA A 41 -7.47 -13.31 -6.84
C ALA A 41 -8.57 -14.37 -7.00
N ASP A 42 -8.58 -15.39 -6.13
CA ASP A 42 -9.59 -16.46 -6.11
C ASP A 42 -10.99 -15.96 -5.76
N ASN A 43 -11.09 -15.02 -4.81
CA ASN A 43 -12.39 -14.47 -4.38
C ASN A 43 -12.91 -13.34 -5.27
N SER A 44 -12.12 -12.87 -6.24
CA SER A 44 -12.46 -11.73 -7.11
C SER A 44 -12.21 -12.05 -8.59
N PRO A 45 -12.90 -13.04 -9.17
CA PRO A 45 -12.68 -13.51 -10.55
C PRO A 45 -12.85 -12.41 -11.61
N GLN A 46 -13.59 -11.35 -11.30
CA GLN A 46 -13.84 -10.21 -12.17
C GLN A 46 -12.70 -9.17 -12.18
N LEU A 47 -11.65 -9.35 -11.38
CA LEU A 47 -10.51 -8.45 -11.32
C LEU A 47 -9.32 -9.06 -12.06
N THR A 48 -8.54 -8.24 -12.74
CA THR A 48 -7.15 -8.58 -13.03
C THR A 48 -6.30 -8.18 -11.83
N VAL A 49 -5.62 -9.14 -11.21
CA VAL A 49 -4.72 -8.91 -10.08
C VAL A 49 -3.29 -8.90 -10.58
N LYS A 50 -2.54 -7.83 -10.33
CA LYS A 50 -1.14 -7.68 -10.71
C LYS A 50 -0.26 -7.59 -9.48
N LEU A 51 0.73 -8.46 -9.40
CA LEU A 51 1.76 -8.44 -8.39
C LEU A 51 3.07 -7.94 -9.02
N TRP A 52 3.46 -6.72 -8.66
CA TRP A 52 4.65 -6.05 -9.14
C TRP A 52 5.80 -6.23 -8.16
N ILE A 53 6.92 -6.78 -8.61
CA ILE A 53 8.06 -7.12 -7.75
C ILE A 53 9.35 -6.61 -8.40
N ASP A 54 10.27 -6.03 -7.64
CA ASP A 54 11.61 -5.73 -8.16
C ASP A 54 12.46 -7.00 -8.19
N PHE A 55 12.74 -7.50 -9.39
CA PHE A 55 13.54 -8.72 -9.57
C PHE A 55 15.04 -8.49 -9.35
N ALA A 56 15.48 -7.24 -9.16
CA ALA A 56 16.88 -6.86 -8.93
C ALA A 56 17.63 -7.72 -7.91
N LEU A 57 16.91 -8.10 -6.85
CA LEU A 57 17.44 -8.72 -5.65
C LEU A 57 17.01 -10.18 -5.52
N LEU A 58 16.48 -10.77 -6.59
CA LEU A 58 16.00 -12.15 -6.62
C LEU A 58 16.96 -13.06 -7.37
N ASP A 59 17.22 -14.23 -6.83
CA ASP A 59 17.90 -15.31 -7.54
C ASP A 59 16.95 -16.01 -8.54
N GLY A 60 17.50 -16.92 -9.36
CA GLY A 60 16.71 -17.64 -10.37
C GLY A 60 15.58 -18.47 -9.78
N ALA A 61 15.82 -19.11 -8.63
CA ALA A 61 14.82 -19.94 -7.95
C ALA A 61 13.64 -19.10 -7.44
N ALA A 62 13.90 -17.91 -6.90
CA ALA A 62 12.86 -16.97 -6.50
C ALA A 62 12.03 -16.48 -7.69
N GLN A 63 12.66 -16.22 -8.84
CA GLN A 63 11.95 -15.82 -10.06
C GLN A 63 11.10 -16.97 -10.63
N GLU A 64 11.60 -18.21 -10.58
CA GLU A 64 10.83 -19.42 -10.95
C GLU A 64 9.61 -19.60 -10.02
N PHE A 65 9.80 -19.50 -8.70
CA PHE A 65 8.69 -19.54 -7.73
C PHE A 65 7.60 -18.51 -8.05
N LEU A 66 8.00 -17.27 -8.37
CA LEU A 66 7.05 -16.22 -8.72
C LEU A 66 6.32 -16.53 -10.03
N THR A 67 7.01 -17.10 -11.02
CA THR A 67 6.39 -17.55 -12.27
C THR A 67 5.31 -18.61 -12.00
N GLU A 68 5.61 -19.59 -11.14
CA GLU A 68 4.64 -20.61 -10.71
C GLU A 68 3.46 -20.01 -9.93
N LEU A 69 3.73 -19.05 -9.05
CA LEU A 69 2.70 -18.33 -8.29
C LEU A 69 1.66 -17.69 -9.21
N GLY A 70 2.08 -17.08 -10.32
CA GLY A 70 1.18 -16.47 -11.31
C GLY A 70 0.15 -17.45 -11.87
N THR A 71 0.52 -18.73 -11.97
CA THR A 71 -0.38 -19.80 -12.46
C THR A 71 -1.20 -20.47 -11.36
N SER A 72 -0.98 -20.11 -10.10
CA SER A 72 -1.56 -20.79 -8.93
C SER A 72 -2.96 -20.29 -8.57
N ALA A 73 -3.37 -19.11 -9.04
CA ALA A 73 -4.73 -18.60 -8.82
C ALA A 73 -5.74 -19.40 -9.66
N SER A 74 -6.79 -19.89 -9.02
CA SER A 74 -7.80 -20.78 -9.63
C SER A 74 -8.54 -20.12 -10.80
N ASN A 75 -8.66 -18.80 -10.77
CA ASN A 75 -9.33 -18.02 -11.81
C ASN A 75 -8.40 -17.60 -12.96
N GLY A 76 -7.08 -17.89 -12.87
CA GLY A 76 -6.11 -17.48 -13.88
C GLY A 76 -5.98 -15.96 -14.07
N ASN A 77 -6.39 -15.18 -13.06
CA ASN A 77 -6.48 -13.72 -13.11
C ASN A 77 -5.34 -13.02 -12.34
N LEU A 78 -4.31 -13.77 -11.93
CA LEU A 78 -3.11 -13.25 -11.29
C LEU A 78 -1.98 -13.12 -12.31
N GLU A 79 -1.44 -11.92 -12.44
CA GLU A 79 -0.28 -11.62 -13.27
C GLU A 79 0.90 -11.20 -12.39
N ILE A 80 2.09 -11.64 -12.74
CA ILE A 80 3.34 -11.28 -12.08
C ILE A 80 4.15 -10.41 -13.03
N HIS A 81 4.61 -9.26 -12.54
CA HIS A 81 5.32 -8.26 -13.34
C HIS A 81 6.60 -7.79 -12.64
N ASP A 82 7.65 -7.49 -13.41
CA ASP A 82 8.84 -6.85 -12.87
C ASP A 82 8.63 -5.33 -12.78
N LEU A 83 8.92 -4.74 -11.62
CA LEU A 83 8.88 -3.27 -11.45
C LEU A 83 9.78 -2.53 -12.44
N ARG A 84 10.82 -3.19 -12.98
CA ARG A 84 11.73 -2.61 -13.98
C ARG A 84 11.10 -2.42 -15.35
N GLU A 85 9.93 -3.00 -15.61
CA GLU A 85 9.10 -2.72 -16.80
C GLU A 85 8.52 -1.29 -16.75
N VAL A 86 8.37 -0.72 -15.55
CA VAL A 86 7.94 0.66 -15.36
C VAL A 86 9.12 1.61 -15.58
N VAL A 87 9.17 2.24 -16.76
CA VAL A 87 10.27 3.16 -17.16
C VAL A 87 10.59 4.21 -16.10
N ALA A 88 9.56 4.85 -15.52
CA ALA A 88 9.74 5.87 -14.49
C ALA A 88 10.36 5.30 -13.19
N TYR A 89 10.05 4.05 -12.85
CA TYR A 89 10.68 3.35 -11.72
C TYR A 89 12.16 3.10 -12.01
N GLN A 90 12.48 2.54 -13.18
CA GLN A 90 13.86 2.24 -13.56
C GLN A 90 14.78 3.49 -13.59
N GLN A 91 14.21 4.63 -13.98
CA GLN A 91 14.95 5.88 -14.17
C GLN A 91 15.12 6.70 -12.87
N HIS A 92 14.21 6.56 -11.90
CA HIS A 92 14.24 7.42 -10.73
C HIS A 92 15.39 7.04 -9.75
N PRO A 93 16.25 7.98 -9.32
CA PRO A 93 17.44 7.68 -8.52
C PRO A 93 17.19 6.94 -7.21
N VAL A 94 16.07 7.24 -6.54
CA VAL A 94 15.72 6.64 -5.23
C VAL A 94 15.72 5.11 -5.25
N PHE A 95 15.39 4.48 -6.38
CA PHE A 95 15.32 3.02 -6.47
C PHE A 95 16.70 2.35 -6.53
N ARG A 96 17.75 3.10 -6.83
CA ARG A 96 19.15 2.64 -6.83
C ARG A 96 19.89 2.97 -5.52
N GLU A 97 19.25 3.74 -4.64
CA GLU A 97 19.81 4.11 -3.36
C GLU A 97 19.90 2.88 -2.45
N ALA A 98 21.09 2.59 -1.91
CA ALA A 98 21.27 1.48 -1.00
C ALA A 98 20.76 1.84 0.39
N GLU A 99 20.20 0.85 1.09
CA GLU A 99 19.90 0.95 2.51
C GLU A 99 21.20 1.01 3.32
N LYS A 100 21.30 1.94 4.26
CA LYS A 100 22.43 1.96 5.20
C LYS A 100 21.97 1.57 6.60
N PRO A 101 22.76 0.77 7.35
CA PRO A 101 22.42 0.37 8.71
C PRO A 101 22.19 1.55 9.66
N GLU A 102 22.87 2.67 9.43
CA GLU A 102 22.80 3.90 10.22
C GLU A 102 21.62 4.82 9.89
N ASP A 103 20.81 4.51 8.87
CA ASP A 103 19.68 5.36 8.51
C ASP A 103 18.59 5.30 9.58
N GLU A 104 18.38 6.41 10.30
CA GLU A 104 17.25 6.56 11.25
C GLU A 104 15.89 6.34 10.56
N HIS A 105 15.84 6.55 9.24
CA HIS A 105 14.67 6.39 8.39
C HIS A 105 14.98 5.52 7.17
N PRO A 106 14.44 4.29 7.11
CA PRO A 106 14.70 3.39 6.00
C PRO A 106 14.26 3.99 4.65
N VAL A 107 15.16 4.01 3.68
CA VAL A 107 14.95 4.47 2.29
C VAL A 107 13.81 3.69 1.62
N ILE A 108 13.59 2.44 2.03
CA ILE A 108 12.57 1.52 1.51
C ILE A 108 11.17 2.13 1.57
N TRP A 109 10.85 2.95 2.57
CA TRP A 109 9.53 3.58 2.65
C TRP A 109 9.32 4.63 1.56
N LYS A 110 10.36 5.41 1.23
CA LYS A 110 10.34 6.35 0.09
C LYS A 110 10.18 5.58 -1.22
N LYS A 111 10.89 4.46 -1.38
CA LYS A 111 10.80 3.59 -2.55
C LYS A 111 9.39 3.02 -2.73
N VAL A 112 8.85 2.34 -1.72
CA VAL A 112 7.53 1.67 -1.80
C VAL A 112 6.41 2.68 -2.00
N ASP A 113 6.46 3.83 -1.33
CA ASP A 113 5.45 4.89 -1.51
C ASP A 113 5.46 5.51 -2.91
N LEU A 114 6.63 5.70 -3.52
CA LEU A 114 6.69 6.20 -4.90
C LEU A 114 6.33 5.10 -5.91
N ALA A 115 6.82 3.88 -5.72
CA ALA A 115 6.61 2.76 -6.64
C ALA A 115 5.13 2.46 -6.84
N ARG A 116 4.32 2.43 -5.77
CA ARG A 116 2.87 2.21 -5.89
C ARG A 116 2.20 3.25 -6.78
N LEU A 117 2.61 4.52 -6.72
CA LEU A 117 2.04 5.57 -7.55
C LEU A 117 2.50 5.44 -9.02
N LEU A 118 3.78 5.12 -9.24
CA LEU A 118 4.33 4.91 -10.57
C LEU A 118 3.71 3.69 -11.27
N VAL A 119 3.46 2.61 -10.53
CA VAL A 119 2.73 1.43 -11.03
C VAL A 119 1.31 1.80 -11.44
N LEU A 120 0.56 2.51 -10.58
CA LEU A 120 -0.81 2.94 -10.93
C LEU A 120 -0.83 3.78 -12.21
N LYS A 121 0.11 4.73 -12.34
CA LYS A 121 0.27 5.52 -13.57
C LYS A 121 0.58 4.64 -14.78
N HIS A 122 1.56 3.73 -14.64
CA HIS A 122 1.95 2.83 -15.72
C HIS A 122 0.78 1.98 -16.21
N VAL A 123 -0.02 1.42 -15.31
CA VAL A 123 -1.17 0.58 -15.69
C VAL A 123 -2.26 1.42 -16.38
N PHE A 124 -2.47 2.68 -15.98
CA PHE A 124 -3.37 3.59 -16.71
C PHE A 124 -2.89 3.85 -18.15
N GLU A 125 -1.59 4.00 -18.34
CA GLU A 125 -0.96 4.30 -19.64
C GLU A 125 -0.88 3.07 -20.57
N THR A 126 -0.87 1.85 -20.03
CA THR A 126 -0.66 0.60 -20.80
C THR A 126 -1.88 -0.31 -20.91
N THR A 127 -2.99 0.04 -20.24
CA THR A 127 -4.23 -0.73 -20.28
C THR A 127 -5.42 0.19 -20.50
N ASP A 128 -6.55 -0.38 -20.93
CA ASP A 128 -7.84 0.32 -21.06
C ASP A 128 -8.72 0.18 -19.80
N ALA A 129 -8.15 -0.27 -18.67
CA ALA A 129 -8.91 -0.47 -17.43
C ALA A 129 -9.64 0.82 -17.00
N GLU A 130 -10.93 0.70 -16.69
CA GLU A 130 -11.77 1.80 -16.21
C GLU A 130 -11.37 2.20 -14.79
N ASN A 131 -11.10 1.22 -13.93
CA ASN A 131 -10.72 1.45 -12.54
C ASN A 131 -9.40 0.74 -12.21
N ILE A 132 -8.50 1.46 -11.53
CA ILE A 132 -7.22 0.90 -11.09
C ILE A 132 -7.06 1.12 -9.59
N PHE A 133 -6.72 0.04 -8.90
CA PHE A 133 -6.54 0.01 -7.47
C PHE A 133 -5.12 -0.40 -7.08
N TYR A 134 -4.70 0.07 -5.92
CA TYR A 134 -3.56 -0.41 -5.16
C TYR A 134 -4.04 -0.94 -3.81
N SER A 135 -3.42 -2.02 -3.31
CA SER A 135 -3.62 -2.52 -1.96
C SER A 135 -2.30 -3.01 -1.35
N ASP A 136 -2.10 -2.75 -0.07
CA ASP A 136 -1.10 -3.44 0.74
C ASP A 136 -1.49 -4.93 0.89
N PHE A 137 -0.48 -5.79 1.06
CA PHE A 137 -0.65 -7.25 1.15
C PHE A 137 -1.37 -7.72 2.43
N ASP A 138 -1.48 -6.87 3.46
CA ASP A 138 -2.15 -7.20 4.71
C ASP A 138 -3.67 -6.91 4.68
N ILE A 139 -4.17 -6.33 3.58
CA ILE A 139 -5.60 -6.13 3.32
C ILE A 139 -6.14 -7.38 2.61
N VAL A 140 -6.82 -8.23 3.38
CA VAL A 140 -7.33 -9.55 2.91
C VAL A 140 -8.67 -9.47 2.19
N SER A 141 -9.32 -8.31 2.24
CA SER A 141 -10.59 -8.05 1.54
C SER A 141 -10.61 -6.59 1.10
N PRO A 142 -9.88 -6.24 0.01
CA PRO A 142 -9.90 -4.90 -0.53
C PRO A 142 -11.32 -4.52 -0.94
N PRO A 143 -11.84 -3.34 -0.55
CA PRO A 143 -13.26 -3.02 -0.69
C PRO A 143 -13.68 -2.62 -2.10
N ILE A 144 -13.10 -3.20 -3.16
CA ILE A 144 -13.24 -2.79 -4.56
C ILE A 144 -14.71 -2.84 -5.03
N GLY A 145 -15.44 -3.90 -4.70
CA GLY A 145 -16.85 -4.06 -5.08
C GLY A 145 -17.86 -3.47 -4.09
N ALA A 146 -17.40 -2.79 -3.03
CA ALA A 146 -18.30 -2.28 -2.00
C ALA A 146 -19.07 -1.04 -2.48
N CYS A 147 -20.33 -0.90 -2.08
CA CYS A 147 -21.19 0.22 -2.50
C CYS A 147 -20.57 1.59 -2.20
N TYR A 148 -19.87 1.73 -1.07
CA TYR A 148 -19.21 2.99 -0.70
C TYR A 148 -17.99 3.30 -1.58
N THR A 149 -17.25 2.29 -2.02
CA THR A 149 -16.11 2.44 -2.94
C THR A 149 -16.60 2.85 -4.30
N LYS A 150 -17.63 2.16 -4.82
CA LYS A 150 -18.27 2.53 -6.07
C LYS A 150 -18.80 3.96 -6.02
N LYS A 151 -19.51 4.34 -4.96
CA LYS A 151 -20.00 5.71 -4.78
C LYS A 151 -18.87 6.75 -4.76
N ALA A 152 -17.76 6.46 -4.08
CA ALA A 152 -16.61 7.36 -4.04
C ALA A 152 -15.98 7.54 -5.45
N LEU A 153 -15.88 6.46 -6.22
CA LEU A 153 -15.40 6.51 -7.60
C LEU A 153 -16.38 7.26 -8.51
N ASP A 154 -17.68 7.00 -8.42
CA ASP A 154 -18.69 7.68 -9.23
C ASP A 154 -18.75 9.19 -8.94
N GLU A 155 -18.58 9.61 -7.68
CA GLU A 155 -18.68 11.03 -7.28
C GLU A 155 -17.36 11.79 -7.42
N PHE A 156 -16.22 11.17 -7.09
CA PHE A 156 -14.93 11.85 -6.99
C PHE A 156 -13.89 11.32 -7.98
N GLY A 157 -14.15 10.19 -8.63
CA GLY A 157 -13.19 9.46 -9.45
C GLY A 157 -12.05 8.82 -8.66
N MET A 158 -12.13 8.79 -7.33
CA MET A 158 -11.08 8.22 -6.47
C MET A 158 -11.57 7.81 -5.09
N VAL A 159 -10.80 6.95 -4.45
CA VAL A 159 -11.07 6.39 -3.13
C VAL A 159 -9.77 6.07 -2.40
N PHE A 160 -9.71 6.33 -1.09
CA PHE A 160 -8.54 6.07 -0.25
C PHE A 160 -8.89 5.26 1.00
N GLY A 161 -7.94 4.47 1.49
CA GLY A 161 -8.10 3.68 2.71
C GLY A 161 -7.96 4.49 3.98
N LYS A 162 -8.70 4.09 5.03
CA LYS A 162 -8.39 4.44 6.42
C LYS A 162 -8.29 3.20 7.28
N ILE A 163 -7.39 3.27 8.25
CA ILE A 163 -7.24 2.24 9.29
C ILE A 163 -7.60 2.82 10.65
N GLN A 164 -8.17 1.98 11.51
CA GLN A 164 -8.46 2.38 12.88
C GLN A 164 -7.22 2.11 13.75
N LYS A 165 -6.58 3.18 14.23
CA LYS A 165 -5.49 3.09 15.20
C LYS A 165 -6.04 3.17 16.62
N PRO A 166 -5.60 2.30 17.56
CA PRO A 166 -6.12 2.27 18.93
C PRO A 166 -6.10 3.62 19.66
N THR A 167 -5.08 4.45 19.37
CA THR A 167 -4.82 5.72 20.07
C THR A 167 -5.17 6.96 19.25
N HIS A 168 -5.44 6.82 17.96
CA HIS A 168 -5.64 7.97 17.05
C HIS A 168 -6.97 7.89 16.27
N GLY A 169 -7.79 6.87 16.54
CA GLY A 169 -9.02 6.64 15.80
C GLY A 169 -8.74 6.35 14.32
N TRP A 170 -9.67 6.73 13.45
CA TRP A 170 -9.54 6.52 12.02
C TRP A 170 -8.48 7.44 11.41
N CYS A 171 -7.45 6.84 10.82
CA CYS A 171 -6.36 7.54 10.14
C CYS A 171 -6.40 7.23 8.65
N LEU A 172 -6.32 8.27 7.81
CA LEU A 172 -6.07 8.15 6.37
C LEU A 172 -4.72 7.47 6.15
N GLU A 173 -4.68 6.46 5.28
CA GLU A 173 -3.49 5.68 4.92
C GLU A 173 -3.38 5.54 3.39
N ASN A 174 -2.16 5.36 2.88
CA ASN A 174 -1.91 5.04 1.47
C ASN A 174 -1.89 3.52 1.20
N SER A 175 -2.37 2.71 2.15
CA SER A 175 -2.42 1.25 2.06
C SER A 175 -3.50 0.73 1.12
N PHE A 176 -4.48 1.56 0.76
CA PHE A 176 -5.46 1.28 -0.29
C PHE A 176 -5.78 2.56 -1.03
N MET A 177 -5.75 2.50 -2.36
CA MET A 177 -6.07 3.63 -3.23
C MET A 177 -6.79 3.11 -4.47
N GLY A 178 -7.79 3.82 -4.96
CA GLY A 178 -8.47 3.52 -6.20
C GLY A 178 -8.70 4.79 -7.01
N PHE A 179 -8.61 4.66 -8.33
CA PHE A 179 -8.78 5.74 -9.28
C PHE A 179 -9.62 5.27 -10.46
N HIS A 180 -10.52 6.13 -10.90
CA HIS A 180 -11.30 5.98 -12.12
C HIS A 180 -10.59 6.67 -13.28
N ARG A 181 -10.67 6.07 -14.48
CA ARG A 181 -10.18 6.67 -15.71
C ARG A 181 -10.94 7.98 -16.00
N GLY A 182 -10.25 8.99 -16.48
CA GLY A 182 -10.74 10.35 -16.61
C GLY A 182 -10.51 11.22 -15.34
N HIS A 183 -10.06 10.62 -14.23
CA HIS A 183 -9.77 11.32 -12.97
C HIS A 183 -8.31 11.14 -12.51
N GLU A 184 -7.44 10.63 -13.40
CA GLU A 184 -6.02 10.37 -13.14
C GLU A 184 -5.19 11.64 -12.92
N THR A 185 -5.69 12.83 -13.27
CA THR A 185 -4.97 14.12 -13.10
C THR A 185 -4.48 14.31 -11.66
N PHE A 186 -5.26 13.89 -10.66
CA PHE A 186 -4.80 13.97 -9.26
C PHE A 186 -3.57 13.10 -9.01
N LEU A 187 -3.55 11.88 -9.54
CA LEU A 187 -2.42 10.97 -9.42
C LEU A 187 -1.21 11.52 -10.19
N PHE A 188 -1.43 11.96 -11.43
CA PHE A 188 -0.36 12.27 -12.39
C PHE A 188 0.29 13.62 -12.15
N GLU A 189 -0.52 14.64 -11.85
CA GLU A 189 -0.08 16.04 -11.79
C GLU A 189 0.08 16.56 -10.37
N GLN A 190 -0.42 15.83 -9.35
CA GLN A 190 -0.29 16.24 -7.96
C GLN A 190 0.40 15.19 -7.09
N LEU A 191 -0.16 13.99 -6.91
CA LEU A 191 0.38 13.00 -5.98
C LEU A 191 1.80 12.52 -6.35
N ILE A 192 2.05 12.19 -7.61
CA ILE A 192 3.38 11.76 -8.07
C ILE A 192 4.40 12.91 -7.93
N PRO A 193 4.15 14.12 -8.49
CA PRO A 193 5.06 15.25 -8.32
C PRO A 193 5.35 15.61 -6.87
N ASP A 194 4.32 15.64 -6.01
CA ASP A 194 4.48 15.93 -4.58
C ASP A 194 5.33 14.87 -3.86
N SER A 195 5.16 13.59 -4.23
CA SER A 195 5.96 12.50 -3.67
C SER A 195 7.43 12.60 -4.10
N VAL A 196 7.68 12.91 -5.37
CA VAL A 196 9.04 13.17 -5.88
C VAL A 196 9.67 14.37 -5.17
N ALA A 197 8.91 15.46 -4.99
CA ALA A 197 9.37 16.63 -4.27
C ALA A 197 9.64 16.33 -2.79
N ALA A 198 8.82 15.50 -2.14
CA ALA A 198 9.05 15.07 -0.76
C ALA A 198 10.34 14.27 -0.62
N ILE A 199 10.63 13.35 -1.55
CA ILE A 199 11.89 12.61 -1.58
C ILE A 199 13.08 13.56 -1.77
N ALA A 200 12.98 14.51 -2.71
CA ALA A 200 14.04 15.48 -2.97
C ALA A 200 14.33 16.40 -1.78
N ASN A 201 13.32 16.67 -0.94
CA ASN A 201 13.43 17.43 0.30
C ASN A 201 13.75 16.55 1.53
N ASP A 202 14.23 15.34 1.30
CA ASP A 202 14.63 14.36 2.32
C ASP A 202 13.53 14.04 3.36
N GLN A 203 12.26 14.06 2.93
CA GLN A 203 11.18 13.57 3.79
C GLN A 203 11.30 12.07 3.97
N LYS A 204 11.03 11.59 5.18
CA LYS A 204 11.20 10.20 5.62
C LYS A 204 10.41 9.19 4.78
N ASN A 205 9.29 9.61 4.22
CA ASN A 205 8.43 8.82 3.33
C ASN A 205 7.52 9.76 2.52
N CYS A 206 6.83 9.23 1.50
CA CYS A 206 5.90 10.03 0.69
C CYS A 206 4.47 10.03 1.26
N PHE A 207 4.21 9.24 2.30
CA PHE A 207 2.92 9.23 3.01
C PHE A 207 2.47 10.64 3.46
N TRP A 208 3.38 11.49 3.92
CA TRP A 208 3.04 12.87 4.27
C TRP A 208 2.63 13.71 3.06
N ALA A 209 3.31 13.54 1.93
CA ALA A 209 2.94 14.18 0.66
C ALA A 209 1.53 13.76 0.24
N PHE A 210 1.23 12.46 0.31
CA PHE A 210 -0.12 11.93 0.07
C PHE A 210 -1.17 12.56 0.99
N ARG A 211 -0.96 12.55 2.31
CA ARG A 211 -1.92 13.13 3.26
C ARG A 211 -2.15 14.62 3.00
N ARG A 212 -1.09 15.36 2.69
CA ARG A 212 -1.16 16.79 2.39
C ARG A 212 -1.98 17.03 1.13
N ALA A 213 -1.66 16.33 0.03
CA ALA A 213 -2.37 16.46 -1.24
C ALA A 213 -3.87 16.15 -1.10
N VAL A 214 -4.25 15.12 -0.33
CA VAL A 214 -5.67 14.81 -0.05
C VAL A 214 -6.34 15.95 0.73
N LYS A 215 -5.67 16.51 1.76
CA LYS A 215 -6.20 17.61 2.56
C LYS A 215 -6.34 18.92 1.79
N GLU A 216 -5.42 19.20 0.87
CA GLU A 216 -5.43 20.40 0.04
C GLU A 216 -6.48 20.32 -1.06
N LYS A 217 -6.71 19.12 -1.61
CA LYS A 217 -7.68 18.93 -2.69
C LYS A 217 -9.12 18.81 -2.21
N PHE A 218 -9.36 18.19 -1.05
CA PHE A 218 -10.70 17.84 -0.59
C PHE A 218 -11.03 18.48 0.75
N SER A 219 -12.22 19.06 0.85
CA SER A 219 -12.77 19.53 2.12
C SER A 219 -12.98 18.37 3.10
N GLU A 220 -13.08 18.68 4.39
CA GLU A 220 -13.38 17.67 5.42
C GLU A 220 -14.73 16.96 5.18
N GLY A 221 -15.68 17.65 4.54
CA GLY A 221 -16.97 17.07 4.16
C GLY A 221 -16.82 15.99 3.09
N GLU A 222 -16.04 16.26 2.05
CA GLU A 222 -15.77 15.32 0.95
C GLU A 222 -14.92 14.14 1.41
N GLN A 223 -13.92 14.39 2.26
CA GLN A 223 -13.05 13.34 2.82
C GLN A 223 -13.83 12.21 3.52
N LYS A 224 -15.02 12.49 4.07
CA LYS A 224 -15.87 11.47 4.71
C LYS A 224 -16.38 10.41 3.73
N TYR A 225 -16.52 10.76 2.45
CA TYR A 225 -17.09 9.90 1.42
C TYR A 225 -16.03 9.18 0.59
N LEU A 226 -14.88 9.83 0.35
CA LEU A 226 -13.78 9.23 -0.40
C LEU A 226 -12.85 8.34 0.46
N ILE A 227 -12.90 8.46 1.80
CA ILE A 227 -12.04 7.68 2.70
C ILE A 227 -12.80 6.50 3.34
N VAL A 228 -12.44 5.29 2.94
CA VAL A 228 -13.17 4.06 3.21
C VAL A 228 -12.41 3.14 4.19
N PRO A 229 -13.11 2.45 5.11
CA PRO A 229 -12.45 1.55 6.04
C PRO A 229 -11.84 0.36 5.29
N VAL A 230 -10.61 -0.01 5.65
CA VAL A 230 -9.98 -1.26 5.17
C VAL A 230 -9.76 -2.23 6.33
N ALA A 231 -10.07 -3.49 6.09
CA ALA A 231 -9.83 -4.56 7.06
C ALA A 231 -8.42 -5.12 6.85
N GLN A 232 -7.52 -4.79 7.78
CA GLN A 232 -6.18 -5.39 7.84
C GLN A 232 -6.21 -6.68 8.66
N MET A 233 -5.28 -7.59 8.40
CA MET A 233 -5.03 -8.69 9.33
C MET A 233 -4.62 -8.15 10.69
N ALA A 234 -5.27 -8.67 11.73
CA ALA A 234 -4.83 -8.49 13.09
C ALA A 234 -3.49 -9.25 13.23
N GLY A 235 -2.43 -8.60 13.76
CA GLY A 235 -1.09 -9.19 13.87
C GLY A 235 -1.07 -10.52 14.65
N PRO A 236 0.10 -11.19 14.75
CA PRO A 236 0.22 -12.54 15.33
C PRO A 236 -0.28 -12.69 16.79
N ASN A 237 -0.61 -11.59 17.48
CA ASN A 237 -1.20 -11.59 18.83
C ASN A 237 -2.68 -11.20 18.89
N SER A 238 -3.43 -11.31 17.80
CA SER A 238 -4.86 -10.94 17.81
C SER A 238 -5.71 -11.99 17.10
N VAL A 239 -5.89 -13.10 17.79
CA VAL A 239 -7.04 -13.99 17.57
C VAL A 239 -8.26 -13.28 18.13
N GLY A 240 -9.20 -12.86 17.28
CA GLY A 240 -10.48 -12.37 17.78
C GLY A 240 -11.39 -11.64 16.81
N ILE A 241 -12.38 -12.38 16.30
CA ILE A 241 -13.77 -11.94 16.04
C ILE A 241 -13.99 -11.09 14.77
N CYS A 242 -14.31 -11.77 13.67
CA CYS A 242 -14.81 -11.16 12.42
C CYS A 242 -16.29 -10.76 12.43
N ASP A 243 -17.08 -10.98 13.49
CA ASP A 243 -18.54 -10.86 13.38
C ASP A 243 -19.17 -9.55 13.84
N LYS A 244 -18.38 -8.51 14.18
CA LYS A 244 -18.94 -7.23 14.62
C LYS A 244 -18.08 -6.04 14.21
N VAL A 245 -18.11 -5.69 12.92
CA VAL A 245 -17.84 -4.31 12.50
C VAL A 245 -19.19 -3.60 12.42
N PRO A 246 -19.60 -2.81 13.43
CA PRO A 246 -20.81 -2.00 13.29
C PRO A 246 -20.51 -0.91 12.27
N LEU A 247 -21.44 -0.69 11.34
CA LEU A 247 -21.46 0.52 10.54
C LEU A 247 -21.35 1.75 11.47
N PRO A 248 -20.53 2.76 11.15
CA PRO A 248 -20.49 3.98 11.93
C PRO A 248 -21.87 4.64 11.87
N LYS A 249 -22.49 4.85 13.04
CA LYS A 249 -23.67 5.69 13.16
C LYS A 249 -23.28 7.16 12.93
N PRO A 250 -24.16 7.98 12.32
CA PRO A 250 -23.89 9.39 12.12
C PRO A 250 -23.98 10.16 13.45
N ASP A 251 -23.00 11.04 13.63
CA ASP A 251 -22.87 12.15 14.59
C ASP A 251 -22.70 11.87 16.10
N MET A 252 -21.70 12.55 16.69
CA MET A 252 -21.90 13.71 17.58
C MET A 252 -20.55 14.14 18.20
N GLY A 253 -20.13 15.38 17.94
CA GLY A 253 -19.15 16.10 18.78
C GLY A 253 -17.81 16.43 18.14
N VAL A 254 -17.63 17.70 17.79
CA VAL A 254 -16.35 18.34 17.48
C VAL A 254 -15.51 18.44 18.78
N PRO A 255 -14.25 17.96 18.82
CA PRO A 255 -13.31 18.37 19.86
C PRO A 255 -12.65 19.71 19.48
N ASP A 256 -12.75 20.68 20.39
CA ASP A 256 -12.15 22.01 20.32
C ASP A 256 -10.61 21.93 20.42
N ASP A 257 -9.89 22.39 19.40
CA ASP A 257 -8.43 22.29 19.22
C ASP A 257 -7.58 23.17 20.18
N ARG A 258 -8.17 23.75 21.23
CA ARG A 258 -7.45 24.65 22.16
C ARG A 258 -6.75 23.97 23.35
N LYS A 259 -6.44 22.67 23.27
CA LYS A 259 -5.70 21.96 24.34
C LYS A 259 -4.51 21.11 23.87
N ALA A 260 -3.93 21.42 22.71
CA ALA A 260 -2.69 20.78 22.24
C ALA A 260 -1.40 21.49 22.73
N SER A 261 -1.41 22.08 23.92
CA SER A 261 -0.21 22.66 24.55
C SER A 261 0.04 22.05 25.93
N GLN A 262 0.43 20.77 25.96
CA GLN A 262 1.15 20.16 27.08
C GLN A 262 1.64 18.76 26.64
N GLN A 263 2.96 18.60 26.53
CA GLN A 263 3.57 17.27 26.42
C GLN A 263 3.24 16.46 27.69
N PRO A 264 2.75 15.21 27.58
CA PRO A 264 2.55 14.38 28.75
C PRO A 264 3.90 13.76 29.23
N PRO A 265 4.17 13.71 30.54
CA PRO A 265 5.48 13.37 31.10
C PRO A 265 5.65 11.86 31.27
N TRP A 266 6.06 11.17 30.20
CA TRP A 266 6.44 9.74 30.25
C TRP A 266 7.30 9.27 29.06
N PHE A 267 7.81 10.20 28.25
CA PHE A 267 8.93 9.91 27.35
C PHE A 267 10.26 9.86 28.13
N LYS A 268 10.40 8.90 29.06
CA LYS A 268 11.70 8.44 29.57
C LYS A 268 11.61 6.96 29.93
N ASN A 269 12.54 6.22 29.32
CA ASN A 269 13.00 4.87 29.64
C ASN A 269 12.21 3.69 29.06
N SER A 270 12.90 2.95 28.19
CA SER A 270 12.98 1.48 28.04
C SER A 270 13.19 1.15 26.55
N PHE A 271 14.15 0.40 26.05
CA PHE A 271 15.22 -0.43 26.63
C PHE A 271 16.16 -0.75 25.43
N TRP A 272 17.43 -0.35 25.47
CA TRP A 272 18.48 -0.82 24.55
C TRP A 272 19.74 -1.10 25.37
N GLY A 273 20.34 -2.26 25.12
CA GLY A 273 21.75 -2.53 25.43
C GLY A 273 21.98 -3.52 26.57
N ALA A 274 22.46 -4.72 26.22
CA ALA A 274 23.83 -5.14 26.58
C ALA A 274 24.09 -6.62 26.20
N PHE A 275 24.86 -6.83 25.14
CA PHE A 275 25.84 -7.92 24.88
C PHE A 275 26.62 -7.39 23.66
N PHE A 276 27.93 -7.15 23.61
CA PHE A 276 29.17 -7.79 24.11
C PHE A 276 30.14 -6.69 24.64
N SER A 277 31.29 -6.87 25.32
CA SER A 277 32.43 -7.80 25.30
C SER A 277 33.24 -7.62 26.62
N GLY A 278 33.91 -8.63 27.21
CA GLY A 278 35.29 -9.02 26.88
C GLY A 278 36.34 -8.35 27.80
N GLY A 279 36.82 -9.08 28.80
CA GLY A 279 37.93 -8.76 29.72
C GLY A 279 38.28 -9.97 30.57
#